data_AF-A0A258BTV5-F1
#
_entry.id   AF-A0A258BTV5-F1
#
_cell.length_a   1.000
_cell.length_b   1.000
_cell.length_c   1.000
_cell.angle_alpha   90.00
_cell.angle_beta   90.00
_cell.angle_gamma   90.00
#
_symmetry.space_group_name_H-M   'P 1'
#
loop_
_entity.id
_entity.type
_entity.pdbx_description
1 polymer ?
#
loop_
_entity_poly.entity_id
_entity_poly.type
_entity_poly.pdbx_seq_one_letter_code
_entity_poly.pdbx_strand_id
1 'polypeptide(L)' 'FRDKYERYIARDHSDPHLKRKALTAVAAKIARTAHSVIKTETGYRPFFEGRGPKRKDPALQVPLRHATS' A
#
# COMPACT_ATOMS: atom_id res chain seq x y z
N PHE A 1 -8.79 2.50 0.33
CA PHE A 1 -8.83 1.64 1.53
C PHE A 1 -9.55 0.32 1.29
N ARG A 2 -10.69 0.32 0.58
CA ARG A 2 -11.46 -0.89 0.24
C ARG A 2 -10.63 -2.00 -0.39
N ASP A 3 -9.86 -1.71 -1.44
CA ASP A 3 -8.96 -2.72 -2.05
C ASP A 3 -8.06 -3.45 -1.02
N LYS A 4 -7.54 -2.73 -0.03
CA LYS A 4 -6.73 -3.34 1.04
C LYS A 4 -7.58 -4.25 1.93
N TYR A 5 -8.80 -3.85 2.25
CA TYR A 5 -9.73 -4.70 3.00
C TYR A 5 -10.05 -5.98 2.21
N GLU A 6 -10.43 -5.84 0.94
CA GLU A 6 -10.77 -6.97 0.07
C GLU A 6 -9.59 -7.95 -0.06
N ARG A 7 -8.37 -7.45 -0.27
CA ARG A 7 -7.16 -8.30 -0.30
C ARG A 7 -6.94 -9.10 0.99
N TYR A 8 -7.31 -8.56 2.15
CA TYR A 8 -7.15 -9.25 3.44
C TYR A 8 -8.20 -10.34 3.68
N ILE A 9 -9.42 -10.15 3.15
CA ILE A 9 -10.51 -11.13 3.30
C ILE A 9 -10.65 -12.07 2.10
N ALA A 10 -9.88 -11.85 1.03
CA ALA A 10 -9.93 -12.64 -0.21
C ALA A 10 -9.75 -14.16 0.01
N ARG A 11 -9.13 -14.58 1.12
CA ARG A 11 -9.03 -15.99 1.49
C ARG A 11 -10.38 -16.59 1.88
N ASP A 12 -11.15 -15.87 2.68
CA ASP A 12 -12.49 -16.27 3.14
C ASP A 12 -13.26 -15.04 3.59
N HIS A 13 -14.30 -14.70 2.83
CA HIS A 13 -15.16 -13.53 3.07
C HIS A 13 -16.14 -13.76 4.23
N SER A 14 -16.32 -14.99 4.69
CA SER A 14 -17.21 -15.35 5.79
C SER A 14 -16.50 -15.33 7.16
N ASP A 15 -15.19 -15.55 7.21
CA ASP A 15 -14.39 -15.63 8.44
C ASP A 15 -14.40 -14.30 9.24
N PRO A 16 -15.00 -14.29 10.45
CA PRO A 16 -15.04 -13.10 11.31
C PRO A 16 -13.66 -12.63 11.81
N HIS A 17 -12.69 -13.54 11.97
CA HIS A 17 -11.34 -13.19 12.41
C HIS A 17 -10.58 -12.45 11.30
N LEU A 18 -10.69 -12.91 10.05
CA LEU A 18 -10.12 -12.19 8.90
C LEU A 18 -10.71 -10.79 8.75
N LYS A 19 -12.02 -10.63 8.94
CA LYS A 19 -12.66 -9.30 8.94
C LYS A 19 -12.09 -8.38 10.02
N ARG A 20 -11.94 -8.86 11.26
CA ARG A 20 -11.32 -8.08 12.35
C ARG A 20 -9.89 -7.66 11.99
N LYS A 21 -9.07 -8.59 11.50
CA LYS A 21 -7.69 -8.31 11.08
C LYS A 21 -7.62 -7.30 9.93
N ALA A 22 -8.52 -7.41 8.95
CA ALA A 22 -8.63 -6.49 7.83
C ALA A 22 -9.00 -5.07 8.30
N LEU A 23 -9.98 -4.94 9.20
CA LEU A 23 -10.38 -3.65 9.76
C LEU A 23 -9.23 -2.97 10.50
N THR A 24 -8.52 -3.70 11.38
CA THR A 24 -7.35 -3.16 12.08
C THR A 24 -6.26 -2.70 11.11
N ALA A 25 -5.96 -3.51 10.08
CA ALA A 25 -4.96 -3.17 9.07
C ALA A 25 -5.35 -1.95 8.22
N VAL A 26 -6.64 -1.72 8.00
CA VAL A 26 -7.18 -0.54 7.34
C VAL A 26 -7.13 0.68 8.26
N ALA A 27 -7.57 0.56 9.51
CA ALA A 27 -7.54 1.63 10.50
C ALA A 27 -6.12 2.18 10.69
N ALA A 28 -5.12 1.30 10.86
CA ALA A 28 -3.73 1.69 10.94
C ALA A 28 -3.23 2.40 9.67
N LYS A 29 -3.73 2.02 8.48
CA LYS A 29 -3.38 2.71 7.23
C LYS A 29 -4.03 4.10 7.16
N ILE A 30 -5.28 4.24 7.58
CA ILE A 30 -5.99 5.52 7.66
C ILE A 30 -5.24 6.46 8.60
N ALA A 31 -4.89 6.00 9.81
CA ALA A 31 -4.16 6.80 10.79
C ALA A 31 -2.82 7.32 10.21
N ARG A 32 -2.03 6.46 9.57
CA ARG A 32 -0.78 6.90 8.91
C ARG A 32 -1.01 7.90 7.78
N THR A 33 -2.07 7.70 7.00
CA THR A 33 -2.43 8.59 5.89
C THR A 33 -2.86 9.97 6.41
N ALA A 34 -3.74 10.00 7.40
CA ALA A 34 -4.20 11.23 8.05
C ALA A 34 -3.03 11.97 8.70
N HIS A 35 -2.17 11.25 9.42
CA HIS A 35 -0.95 11.83 9.98
C HIS A 35 -0.06 12.48 8.90
N SER A 36 0.17 11.81 7.78
CA SER A 36 0.98 12.36 6.68
C SER A 36 0.34 13.60 6.03
N VAL A 37 -0.98 13.59 5.83
CA VAL A 37 -1.74 14.70 5.27
C VAL A 37 -1.60 15.93 6.15
N ILE A 38 -1.84 15.78 7.45
CA ILE A 38 -1.70 16.85 8.44
C ILE A 38 -0.25 17.35 8.47
N LYS A 39 0.73 16.44 8.54
CA LYS A 39 2.15 16.78 8.64
C LYS A 39 2.69 17.56 7.43
N THR A 40 2.13 17.33 6.24
CA THR A 40 2.62 17.93 5.00
C THR A 40 1.78 19.11 4.54
N GLU A 41 0.66 19.39 5.22
CA GLU A 41 -0.34 20.38 4.79
C GLU A 41 -0.83 20.16 3.34
N THR A 42 -0.66 18.95 2.81
CA THR A 42 -1.11 18.61 1.46
C THR A 42 -2.43 17.87 1.50
N GLY A 43 -3.32 18.20 0.57
CA GLY A 43 -4.59 17.50 0.42
C GLY A 43 -4.37 16.00 0.18
N TYR A 44 -5.24 15.16 0.75
CA TYR A 44 -5.17 13.72 0.54
C TYR A 44 -5.32 13.38 -0.96
N ARG A 45 -4.28 12.78 -1.54
CA ARG A 45 -4.28 12.29 -2.91
C ARG A 45 -4.29 10.76 -2.91
N PRO A 46 -5.44 10.11 -3.21
CA PRO A 46 -5.53 8.66 -3.17
C PRO A 46 -4.52 8.01 -4.12
N PHE A 47 -3.69 7.11 -3.59
CA PHE A 47 -2.85 6.27 -4.42
C PHE A 47 -3.69 5.09 -4.93
N PHE A 48 -4.02 5.13 -6.23
CA PHE A 48 -4.62 4.00 -6.92
C PHE A 48 -3.49 3.07 -7.38
N GLU A 49 -3.30 1.95 -6.68
CA GLU A 49 -2.61 0.77 -7.23
C GLU A 49 -3.50 0.20 -8.34
N GLY A 50 -3.51 0.82 -9.52
CA GLY A 50 -3.97 0.14 -10.73
C GLY A 50 -3.06 -1.07 -11.00
N ARG A 51 -3.38 -1.88 -12.03
CA ARG A 51 -2.47 -2.90 -12.60
C ARG A 51 -1.17 -2.30 -13.21
N GLY A 52 -0.75 -1.12 -12.75
CA GLY A 52 0.55 -0.56 -13.04
C GLY A 52 1.65 -1.33 -12.29
N PRO A 53 2.90 -1.23 -12.76
CA PRO A 53 4.02 -1.92 -12.15
C PRO A 53 4.09 -1.57 -10.67
N LYS A 54 4.12 -2.60 -9.81
CA LYS A 54 4.47 -2.41 -8.40
C LYS A 54 5.74 -1.57 -8.37
N ARG A 55 5.75 -0.46 -7.61
CA ARG A 55 6.99 0.31 -7.39
C ARG A 55 8.06 -0.70 -6.94
N LYS A 56 9.02 -0.99 -7.83
CA LYS A 56 10.23 -1.69 -7.44
C LYS A 56 10.98 -0.72 -6.53
N ASP A 57 11.48 -1.20 -5.40
CA ASP A 57 12.34 -0.39 -4.55
C ASP A 57 13.50 0.15 -5.40
N PRO A 58 13.73 1.48 -5.43
CA PRO A 58 14.83 2.06 -6.21
C PRO A 58 16.19 1.49 -5.79
N ALA A 59 16.30 1.02 -4.55
CA ALA A 59 17.49 0.37 -4.00
C ALA A 59 17.78 -1.03 -4.61
N LEU A 60 16.80 -1.67 -5.25
CA LEU A 60 16.98 -2.97 -5.92
C LEU A 60 17.30 -2.81 -7.41
N GLN A 61 17.32 -1.59 -7.93
CA GLN A 61 17.72 -1.30 -9.30
C GLN A 61 19.21 -0.99 -9.32
N VAL A 62 20.03 -2.03 -9.16
CA VAL A 62 21.49 -1.92 -9.37
C VAL A 62 21.69 -1.56 -10.85
N PRO A 63 22.35 -0.44 -11.20
CA PRO A 63 22.64 -0.13 -12.59
C PRO A 63 23.77 -1.05 -13.04
N LEU A 64 23.47 -1.97 -13.99
CA LEU A 64 24.48 -2.47 -14.91
C LEU A 64 24.97 -1.28 -15.72
N ARG A 65 26.04 -0.64 -15.25
CA ARG A 65 26.78 0.37 -16.00
C ARG A 65 28.05 -0.28 -16.54
N HIS A 66 28.12 -0.25 -17.86
CA HIS A 66 29.12 -0.80 -18.75
C HIS A 66 30.53 -0.24 -18.53
N ALA A 67 31.52 -0.96 -19.06
CA ALA A 67 32.76 -0.50 -19.72
C ALA A 67 33.89 -1.51 -19.40
N THR A 68 34.71 -2.01 -20.31
CA THR A 68 35.16 -1.57 -21.64
C THR A 68 35.70 -2.77 -22.44
N SER A 69 35.62 -2.65 -23.77
CA SER A 69 36.47 -3.18 -24.86
C SER A 69 37.17 -4.53 -24.72
#